data_AF-A0A9P3A1C7-F1
#
_entry.id   AF-A0A9P3A1C7-F1
#
_cell.length_a   1.000
_cell.length_b   1.000
_cell.length_c   1.000
_cell.angle_alpha   90.00
_cell.angle_beta   90.00
_cell.angle_gamma   90.00
#
_symmetry.space_group_name_H-M   'P 1'
#
loop_
_entity.id
_entity.type
_entity.pdbx_description
1 polymer ?
#
loop_
_entity_poly.entity_id
_entity_poly.type
_entity_poly.pdbx_seq_one_letter_code
_entity_poly.pdbx_strand_id
1 'polypeptide(L)'
;MVLPSSISDPSPLDPLLLVPLPAVLPTSPLPSLPPLISALDSHLSTSPTISPNDDALPIPLLTMQMRQVTRSGQVLLNAARHGAAEAREGLDRVDVELRGVEYERERVREEIALCGDYAPKYAELDLPDVDTFLHTASAEELAKLPSQDEEGYEHALTIARLEHELEEIEKREAIIAQLTKDRDALIKSKREIKMKFDAVESYLVDHTRVRIEVSPTLSFPSPWRLDRRMFNAVSTRLKEIAKLSGPQLSEAALGIVPALEPAQTTMTDEAEMSEAAV
;
A
#
# COMPACT_ATOMS: atom_id res chain seq x y z
N MET A 1 45.92 43.48 -29.68
CA MET A 1 44.87 42.45 -29.61
C MET A 1 44.95 41.66 -30.91
N VAL A 2 45.33 40.39 -30.84
CA VAL A 2 45.46 39.53 -32.03
C VAL A 2 44.05 39.02 -32.37
N LEU A 3 43.55 39.39 -33.54
CA LEU A 3 42.30 38.86 -34.06
C LEU A 3 42.55 37.44 -34.61
N PRO A 4 41.68 36.47 -34.34
CA PRO A 4 41.85 35.10 -34.83
C PRO A 4 41.79 35.06 -36.36
N SER A 5 42.64 34.22 -36.95
CA SER A 5 42.82 34.07 -38.41
C SER A 5 41.78 33.18 -39.08
N SER A 6 40.94 32.49 -38.31
CA SER A 6 39.80 31.73 -38.84
C SER A 6 38.61 31.84 -37.90
N ILE A 7 37.47 32.27 -38.43
CA ILE A 7 36.18 32.22 -37.75
C ILE A 7 35.59 30.85 -38.10
N SER A 8 35.40 29.98 -37.12
CA SER A 8 34.71 28.70 -37.30
C SER A 8 33.22 28.93 -37.52
N ASP A 9 32.58 28.08 -38.33
CA ASP A 9 31.13 28.09 -38.47
C ASP A 9 30.45 27.87 -37.11
N PRO A 10 29.36 28.62 -36.81
CA PRO A 10 28.73 28.56 -35.50
C PRO A 10 28.09 27.18 -35.27
N SER A 11 28.27 26.65 -34.05
CA SER A 11 27.72 25.37 -33.64
C SER A 11 26.19 25.36 -33.75
N PRO A 12 25.56 24.26 -34.21
CA PRO A 12 24.09 24.16 -34.27
C PRO A 12 23.42 24.20 -32.89
N LEU A 13 24.20 24.16 -31.81
CA LEU A 13 23.75 24.26 -30.42
C LEU A 13 24.14 25.59 -29.75
N ASP A 14 24.53 26.60 -30.54
CA ASP A 14 24.86 27.93 -30.01
C ASP A 14 23.59 28.59 -29.44
N PRO A 15 23.53 28.95 -28.14
CA PRO A 15 22.37 29.60 -27.54
C PRO A 15 22.02 30.96 -28.17
N LEU A 16 22.93 31.56 -28.96
CA LEU A 16 22.64 32.75 -29.75
C LEU A 16 21.89 32.44 -31.06
N LEU A 17 21.99 31.21 -31.58
CA LEU A 17 21.23 30.71 -32.74
C LEU A 17 19.89 30.09 -32.35
N LEU A 18 19.72 29.71 -31.08
CA LEU A 18 18.47 29.16 -30.54
C LEU A 18 17.45 30.24 -30.14
N VAL A 19 17.77 31.52 -30.32
CA VAL A 19 16.80 32.61 -30.11
C VAL A 19 15.82 32.61 -31.29
N PRO A 20 14.50 32.42 -31.05
CA PRO A 20 13.50 32.50 -32.11
C PRO A 20 13.54 33.88 -32.75
N LEU A 21 13.76 33.92 -34.07
CA LEU A 21 13.62 35.15 -34.83
C LEU A 21 12.16 35.65 -34.69
N PRO A 22 11.93 36.94 -34.42
CA PRO A 22 10.58 37.47 -34.31
C PRO A 22 9.80 37.22 -35.60
N ALA A 23 8.51 36.87 -35.47
CA ALA A 23 7.66 36.50 -36.60
C ALA A 23 7.49 37.61 -37.66
N VAL A 24 7.73 38.87 -37.28
CA VAL A 24 7.75 40.02 -38.19
C VAL A 24 9.09 40.73 -38.06
N LEU A 25 10.01 40.38 -38.96
CA LEU A 25 11.24 41.14 -39.14
C LEU A 25 10.89 42.46 -39.83
N PRO A 26 11.31 43.63 -39.30
CA PRO A 26 11.12 44.87 -40.03
C PRO A 26 12.00 44.83 -41.29
N THR A 27 11.59 45.56 -42.33
CA THR A 27 12.25 45.53 -43.65
C THR A 27 13.76 45.75 -43.50
N SER A 28 14.56 44.80 -43.97
CA SER A 28 16.02 44.88 -43.87
C SER A 28 16.52 46.20 -44.48
N PRO A 29 17.64 46.77 -43.98
CA PRO A 29 18.24 47.98 -44.55
C PRO A 29 19.23 47.61 -45.68
N LEU A 30 19.38 46.32 -45.98
CA LEU A 30 20.20 45.79 -47.06
C LEU A 30 19.89 46.39 -48.44
N PRO A 31 18.63 46.67 -48.85
CA PRO A 31 18.37 47.27 -50.17
C PRO A 31 18.77 48.75 -50.25
N SER A 32 18.92 49.45 -49.13
CA SER A 32 19.34 50.87 -49.11
C SER A 32 20.85 51.07 -48.99
N LEU A 33 21.62 50.01 -48.73
CA LEU A 33 23.08 50.03 -48.66
C LEU A 33 23.76 50.13 -50.05
N PRO A 34 23.41 49.31 -51.07
CA PRO A 34 24.01 49.39 -52.40
C PRO A 34 23.94 50.78 -53.05
N PRO A 35 22.79 51.50 -53.06
CA PRO A 35 22.73 52.84 -53.66
C PRO A 35 23.55 53.88 -52.90
N LEU A 36 23.69 53.71 -51.58
CA LEU A 36 24.53 54.56 -50.74
C LEU A 36 26.02 54.32 -50.98
N ILE A 37 26.42 53.05 -51.15
CA ILE A 37 27.79 52.66 -51.48
C ILE A 37 28.17 53.20 -52.86
N SER A 38 27.31 53.06 -53.86
CA SER A 38 27.57 53.62 -55.20
C SER A 38 27.68 55.16 -55.19
N ALA A 39 26.87 55.84 -54.36
CA ALA A 39 26.92 57.29 -54.20
C ALA A 39 28.21 57.76 -53.49
N LEU A 40 28.69 57.00 -52.50
CA LEU A 40 29.99 57.23 -51.85
C LEU A 40 31.13 57.04 -52.85
N ASP A 41 31.09 55.96 -53.63
CA ASP A 41 32.14 55.61 -54.58
C ASP A 41 32.26 56.65 -55.72
N SER A 42 31.13 57.18 -56.22
CA SER A 42 31.13 58.29 -57.17
C SER A 42 31.73 59.57 -56.58
N HIS A 43 31.51 59.83 -55.29
CA HIS A 43 32.03 61.03 -54.61
C HIS A 43 33.51 60.91 -54.24
N LEU A 44 34.03 59.69 -54.06
CA LEU A 44 35.45 59.40 -53.81
C LEU A 44 36.27 59.34 -55.12
N SER A 45 35.66 58.92 -56.23
CA SER A 45 36.30 58.82 -57.54
C SER A 45 36.42 60.18 -58.27
N THR A 46 35.72 61.22 -57.79
CA THR A 46 35.78 62.57 -58.37
C THR A 46 37.06 63.30 -57.90
N SER A 47 38.12 63.26 -58.72
CA SER A 47 39.41 63.94 -58.52
C SER A 47 39.31 65.48 -58.70
N PRO A 48 40.10 66.32 -58.00
CA PRO A 48 39.81 67.75 -57.82
C PRO A 48 40.16 68.66 -59.02
N THR A 49 40.32 68.11 -60.22
CA THR A 49 40.74 68.90 -61.40
C THR A 49 39.62 69.06 -62.42
N ILE A 50 38.91 70.20 -62.27
CA ILE A 50 38.22 70.98 -63.31
C ILE A 50 36.99 70.30 -63.95
N SER A 51 35.78 70.62 -63.46
CA SER A 51 34.62 71.12 -64.24
C SER A 51 33.36 71.26 -63.33
N PRO A 52 32.51 72.28 -63.54
CA PRO A 52 31.35 72.60 -62.69
C PRO A 52 30.05 71.95 -63.20
N ASN A 53 30.05 70.64 -63.46
CA ASN A 53 28.84 69.89 -63.84
C ASN A 53 28.57 68.77 -62.84
N ASP A 54 28.01 69.15 -61.69
CA ASP A 54 26.75 68.68 -61.07
C ASP A 54 26.31 67.19 -61.09
N ASP A 55 27.18 66.21 -61.33
CA ASP A 55 26.76 64.79 -61.24
C ASP A 55 27.05 64.14 -59.86
N ALA A 56 27.78 64.83 -58.97
CA ALA A 56 28.09 64.33 -57.63
C ALA A 56 27.00 64.75 -56.62
N LEU A 57 26.35 63.78 -56.00
CA LEU A 57 25.37 64.02 -54.93
C LEU A 57 26.01 64.87 -53.82
N PRO A 58 25.38 65.97 -53.38
CA PRO A 58 25.97 66.85 -52.39
C PRO A 58 26.18 66.12 -51.06
N ILE A 59 27.34 66.32 -50.43
CA ILE A 59 27.72 65.79 -49.10
C ILE A 59 26.58 65.82 -48.05
N PRO A 60 25.79 66.91 -47.90
CA PRO A 60 24.65 66.93 -46.97
C PRO A 60 23.58 65.86 -47.27
N LEU A 61 23.33 65.52 -48.53
CA LEU A 61 22.39 64.48 -48.93
C LEU A 61 22.94 63.09 -48.59
N LEU A 62 24.24 62.87 -48.83
CA LEU A 62 24.89 61.60 -48.49
C LEU A 62 24.88 61.35 -46.97
N THR A 63 25.20 62.37 -46.18
CA THR A 63 25.15 62.27 -44.72
C THR A 63 23.72 62.07 -44.19
N MET A 64 22.71 62.63 -44.86
CA MET A 64 21.30 62.33 -44.58
C MET A 64 20.96 60.85 -44.83
N GLN A 65 21.37 60.30 -45.98
CA GLN A 65 21.13 58.88 -46.31
C GLN A 65 21.86 57.95 -45.33
N MET A 66 23.11 58.25 -44.95
CA MET A 66 23.84 57.49 -43.93
C MET A 66 23.11 57.49 -42.59
N ARG A 67 22.62 58.66 -42.14
CA ARG A 67 21.83 58.76 -40.90
C ARG A 67 20.53 57.97 -40.99
N GLN A 68 19.88 57.95 -42.14
CA GLN A 68 18.66 57.18 -42.36
C GLN A 68 18.93 55.67 -42.25
N VAL A 69 19.99 55.17 -42.88
CA VAL A 69 20.40 53.76 -42.78
C VAL A 69 20.75 53.40 -41.32
N THR A 70 21.52 54.24 -40.62
CA THR A 70 21.87 54.00 -39.20
C THR A 70 20.63 53.96 -38.31
N ARG A 71 19.67 54.89 -38.50
CA ARG A 71 18.39 54.87 -37.75
C ARG A 71 17.58 53.63 -38.04
N SER A 72 17.49 53.21 -39.30
CA SER A 72 16.79 51.98 -39.68
C SER A 72 17.43 50.74 -39.04
N GLY A 73 18.77 50.64 -39.03
CA GLY A 73 19.49 49.56 -38.36
C GLY A 73 19.29 49.55 -36.85
N GLN A 74 19.24 50.72 -36.20
CA GLN A 74 18.94 50.82 -34.76
C GLN A 74 17.51 50.38 -34.43
N VAL A 75 16.53 50.74 -35.26
CA VAL A 75 15.14 50.28 -35.11
C VAL A 75 15.05 48.76 -35.23
N LEU A 76 15.74 48.16 -36.21
CA LEU A 76 15.82 46.69 -36.36
C LEU A 76 16.46 46.02 -35.15
N LEU A 77 17.57 46.56 -34.67
CA LEU A 77 18.26 46.01 -33.50
C LEU A 77 17.37 46.03 -32.26
N ASN A 78 16.62 47.12 -32.05
CA ASN A 78 15.70 47.22 -30.93
C ASN A 78 14.51 46.27 -31.08
N ALA A 79 13.97 46.12 -32.29
CA ALA A 79 12.91 45.15 -32.58
C ALA A 79 13.39 43.70 -32.35
N ALA A 80 14.59 43.36 -32.81
CA ALA A 80 15.19 42.04 -32.59
C ALA A 80 15.44 41.76 -31.11
N ARG A 81 15.95 42.75 -30.35
CA ARG A 81 16.12 42.63 -28.88
C ARG A 81 14.78 42.40 -28.17
N HIS A 82 13.75 43.11 -28.60
CA HIS A 82 12.41 42.96 -28.01
C HIS A 82 11.83 41.59 -28.32
N GLY A 83 11.87 41.14 -29.58
CA GLY A 83 11.40 39.81 -29.97
C GLY A 83 12.16 38.67 -29.28
N ALA A 84 13.49 38.81 -29.12
CA ALA A 84 14.29 37.86 -28.35
C ALA A 84 13.89 37.81 -26.88
N ALA A 85 13.56 38.96 -26.27
CA ALA A 85 13.11 39.04 -24.89
C ALA A 85 11.71 38.40 -24.71
N GLU A 86 10.78 38.67 -25.63
CA GLU A 86 9.45 38.05 -25.63
C GLU A 86 9.51 36.53 -25.81
N ALA A 87 10.35 36.05 -26.73
CA ALA A 87 10.55 34.62 -26.96
C ALA A 87 11.15 33.93 -25.73
N ARG A 88 12.11 34.57 -25.06
CA ARG A 88 12.67 34.07 -23.81
C ARG A 88 11.63 34.01 -22.69
N GLU A 89 10.82 35.06 -22.55
CA GLU A 89 9.74 35.06 -21.56
C GLU A 89 8.69 33.97 -21.87
N GLY A 90 8.39 33.73 -23.14
CA GLY A 90 7.55 32.61 -23.58
C GLY A 90 8.11 31.25 -23.19
N LEU A 91 9.41 31.04 -23.39
CA LEU A 91 10.10 29.81 -22.98
C LEU A 91 10.06 29.63 -21.45
N ASP A 92 10.39 30.69 -20.69
CA ASP A 92 10.39 30.64 -19.23
C ASP A 92 9.00 30.29 -18.67
N ARG A 93 7.91 30.75 -19.30
CA ARG A 93 6.53 30.38 -18.93
C ARG A 93 6.26 28.90 -19.16
N VAL A 94 6.60 28.38 -20.33
CA VAL A 94 6.42 26.95 -20.67
C VAL A 94 7.24 26.06 -19.75
N ASP A 95 8.45 26.47 -19.40
CA ASP A 95 9.32 25.75 -18.47
C ASP A 95 8.72 25.67 -17.05
N VAL A 96 7.96 26.68 -16.61
CA VAL A 96 7.25 26.62 -15.33
C VAL A 96 6.05 25.67 -15.43
N GLU A 97 5.29 25.72 -16.52
CA GLU A 97 4.16 24.81 -16.75
C GLU A 97 4.62 23.34 -16.82
N LEU A 98 5.73 23.06 -17.51
CA LEU A 98 6.31 21.73 -17.61
C LEU A 98 6.65 21.16 -16.22
N ARG A 99 7.32 21.95 -15.37
CA ARG A 99 7.65 21.53 -13.99
C ARG A 99 6.38 21.24 -13.18
N GLY A 100 5.31 22.00 -13.40
CA GLY A 100 4.01 21.73 -12.78
C GLY A 100 3.44 20.36 -13.18
N VAL A 101 3.48 20.05 -14.48
CA VAL A 101 3.01 18.75 -14.99
C VAL A 101 3.89 17.58 -14.51
N GLU A 102 5.21 17.77 -14.46
CA GLU A 102 6.13 16.74 -13.96
C GLU A 102 5.88 16.43 -12.48
N TYR A 103 5.62 17.45 -11.67
CA TYR A 103 5.25 17.27 -10.27
C TYR A 103 3.95 16.46 -10.12
N GLU A 104 2.89 16.82 -10.86
CA GLU A 104 1.63 16.08 -10.80
C GLU A 104 1.78 14.65 -11.32
N ARG A 105 2.60 14.42 -12.35
CA ARG A 105 2.89 13.07 -12.84
C ARG A 105 3.53 12.22 -11.75
N GLU A 106 4.53 12.76 -11.05
CA GLU A 106 5.20 12.02 -9.99
C GLU A 106 4.26 11.77 -8.81
N ARG A 107 3.48 12.78 -8.41
CA ARG A 107 2.46 12.64 -7.38
C ARG A 107 1.44 11.55 -7.70
N VAL A 108 0.90 11.53 -8.91
CA VAL A 108 -0.05 10.48 -9.34
C VAL A 108 0.63 9.12 -9.35
N ARG A 109 1.90 9.05 -9.74
CA ARG A 109 2.67 7.80 -9.71
C ARG A 109 2.86 7.28 -8.28
N GLU A 110 3.17 8.16 -7.34
CA GLU A 110 3.25 7.83 -5.91
C GLU A 110 1.90 7.34 -5.37
N GLU A 111 0.80 8.03 -5.69
CA GLU A 111 -0.55 7.58 -5.31
C GLU A 111 -0.90 6.21 -5.92
N ILE A 112 -0.57 5.96 -7.19
CA ILE A 112 -0.78 4.65 -7.83
C ILE A 112 0.04 3.57 -7.12
N ALA A 113 1.28 3.86 -6.72
CA ALA A 113 2.10 2.91 -5.96
C ALA A 113 1.46 2.60 -4.60
N LEU A 114 1.01 3.62 -3.87
CA LEU A 114 0.29 3.45 -2.61
C LEU A 114 -1.01 2.65 -2.76
N CYS A 115 -1.75 2.86 -3.86
CA CYS A 115 -2.93 2.08 -4.18
C CYS A 115 -2.60 0.64 -4.60
N GLY A 116 -1.45 0.42 -5.24
CA GLY A 116 -0.94 -0.90 -5.61
C GLY A 116 -0.55 -1.75 -4.41
N ASP A 117 -0.09 -1.11 -3.33
CA ASP A 117 0.21 -1.76 -2.05
C ASP A 117 -1.05 -2.11 -1.23
N TYR A 118 -2.26 -1.88 -1.77
CA TYR A 118 -3.49 -2.28 -1.12
C TYR A 118 -3.61 -3.81 -1.06
N ALA A 119 -3.25 -4.38 0.09
CA ALA A 119 -3.55 -5.75 0.43
C ALA A 119 -4.99 -5.84 0.96
N PRO A 120 -5.90 -6.55 0.27
CA PRO A 120 -7.24 -6.76 0.79
C PRO A 120 -7.17 -7.64 2.05
N LYS A 121 -7.89 -7.26 3.11
CA LYS A 121 -7.90 -8.00 4.38
C LYS A 121 -8.30 -9.46 4.21
N TYR A 122 -9.16 -9.78 3.25
CA TYR A 122 -9.60 -11.15 2.98
C TYR A 122 -8.47 -12.07 2.50
N ALA A 123 -7.36 -11.53 1.99
CA ALA A 123 -6.20 -12.34 1.60
C ALA A 123 -5.45 -12.93 2.80
N GLU A 124 -5.63 -12.37 4.00
CA GLU A 124 -5.06 -12.90 5.25
C GLU A 124 -5.97 -13.92 5.94
N LEU A 125 -7.24 -14.06 5.50
CA LEU A 125 -8.17 -15.03 6.08
C LEU A 125 -7.89 -16.43 5.55
N ASP A 126 -7.99 -17.42 6.45
CA ASP A 126 -7.93 -18.84 6.09
C ASP A 126 -9.28 -19.24 5.48
N LEU A 127 -9.39 -19.14 4.16
CA LEU A 127 -10.58 -19.54 3.40
C LEU A 127 -10.44 -21.00 2.93
N PRO A 128 -11.53 -21.78 2.94
CA PRO A 128 -11.53 -23.13 2.39
C PRO A 128 -11.21 -23.07 0.90
N ASP A 129 -10.33 -23.94 0.40
CA ASP A 129 -9.96 -24.09 -1.01
C ASP A 129 -11.15 -24.08 -1.98
N VAL A 130 -10.91 -23.71 -3.25
CA VAL A 130 -12.00 -23.55 -4.23
C VAL A 130 -12.76 -24.86 -4.39
N ASP A 131 -12.03 -25.97 -4.47
CA ASP A 131 -12.61 -27.30 -4.64
C ASP A 131 -13.43 -27.71 -3.42
N THR A 132 -12.95 -27.40 -2.21
CA THR A 132 -13.68 -27.73 -0.98
C THR A 132 -14.96 -26.91 -0.89
N PHE A 133 -14.90 -25.62 -1.19
CA PHE A 133 -16.08 -24.76 -1.27
C PHE A 133 -17.11 -25.29 -2.28
N LEU A 134 -16.71 -25.65 -3.50
CA LEU A 134 -17.64 -26.16 -4.52
C LEU A 134 -18.33 -27.48 -4.09
N HIS A 135 -17.70 -28.25 -3.19
CA HIS A 135 -18.28 -29.48 -2.65
C HIS A 135 -19.16 -29.27 -1.42
N THR A 136 -18.87 -28.26 -0.59
CA THR A 136 -19.61 -28.01 0.67
C THR A 136 -20.73 -26.99 0.49
N ALA A 137 -20.60 -26.08 -0.47
CA ALA A 137 -21.55 -25.00 -0.69
C ALA A 137 -22.95 -25.52 -1.05
N SER A 138 -23.94 -24.75 -0.63
CA SER A 138 -25.34 -25.02 -0.95
C SER A 138 -25.63 -24.77 -2.43
N ALA A 139 -26.63 -25.46 -2.97
CA ALA A 139 -27.06 -25.27 -4.35
C ALA A 139 -27.54 -23.84 -4.66
N GLU A 140 -27.98 -23.10 -3.63
CA GLU A 140 -28.41 -21.70 -3.75
C GLU A 140 -27.24 -20.74 -3.93
N GLU A 141 -26.11 -20.98 -3.26
CA GLU A 141 -24.87 -20.19 -3.41
C GLU A 141 -24.23 -20.44 -4.78
N LEU A 142 -24.22 -21.70 -5.23
CA LEU A 142 -23.72 -22.09 -6.55
C LEU A 142 -24.54 -21.48 -7.69
N ALA A 143 -25.84 -21.25 -7.48
CA ALA A 143 -26.72 -20.63 -8.48
C ALA A 143 -26.55 -19.11 -8.62
N LYS A 144 -25.96 -18.43 -7.62
CA LYS A 144 -25.68 -16.99 -7.65
C LYS A 144 -24.40 -16.66 -8.42
N LEU A 145 -23.54 -17.66 -8.67
CA LEU A 145 -22.30 -17.47 -9.40
C LEU A 145 -22.57 -17.17 -10.88
N PRO A 146 -21.91 -16.15 -11.45
CA PRO A 146 -21.93 -15.90 -12.89
C PRO A 146 -21.27 -17.04 -13.67
N SER A 147 -21.41 -17.03 -14.99
CA SER A 147 -20.75 -18.05 -15.82
C SER A 147 -19.22 -17.94 -15.74
N GLN A 148 -18.51 -19.06 -15.90
CA GLN A 148 -17.04 -19.10 -15.78
C GLN A 148 -16.31 -18.20 -16.79
N ASP A 149 -16.95 -17.89 -17.92
CA ASP A 149 -16.35 -17.12 -19.01
C ASP A 149 -16.54 -15.59 -18.84
N GLU A 150 -17.25 -15.14 -17.80
CA GLU A 150 -17.51 -13.72 -17.56
C GLU A 150 -16.35 -13.01 -16.84
N GLU A 151 -16.01 -11.81 -17.32
CA GLU A 151 -15.10 -10.90 -16.62
C GLU A 151 -15.70 -10.53 -15.25
N GLY A 152 -15.14 -11.12 -14.19
CA GLY A 152 -15.60 -10.95 -12.81
C GLY A 152 -15.96 -12.24 -12.09
N TYR A 153 -15.91 -13.40 -12.76
CA TYR A 153 -16.17 -14.70 -12.14
C TYR A 153 -15.30 -14.95 -10.90
N GLU A 154 -14.00 -14.69 -10.99
CA GLU A 154 -13.09 -14.88 -9.84
C GLU A 154 -13.48 -14.01 -8.64
N HIS A 155 -13.86 -12.75 -8.89
CA HIS A 155 -14.29 -11.86 -7.82
C HIS A 155 -15.61 -12.33 -7.20
N ALA A 156 -16.59 -12.69 -8.03
CA ALA A 156 -17.85 -13.26 -7.55
C ALA A 156 -17.63 -14.55 -6.75
N LEU A 157 -16.69 -15.41 -7.16
CA LEU A 157 -16.30 -16.61 -6.44
C LEU A 157 -15.67 -16.31 -5.08
N THR A 158 -14.78 -15.31 -4.99
CA THR A 158 -14.22 -14.91 -3.69
C THR A 158 -15.29 -14.37 -2.75
N ILE A 159 -16.26 -13.60 -3.25
CA ILE A 159 -17.38 -13.10 -2.45
C ILE A 159 -18.25 -14.26 -1.94
N ALA A 160 -18.63 -15.18 -2.83
CA ALA A 160 -19.44 -16.34 -2.44
C ALA A 160 -18.74 -17.21 -1.38
N ARG A 161 -17.41 -17.38 -1.48
CA ARG A 161 -16.61 -18.10 -0.47
C ARG A 161 -16.62 -17.38 0.88
N LEU A 162 -16.53 -16.05 0.89
CA LEU A 162 -16.61 -15.26 2.13
C LEU A 162 -17.99 -15.31 2.77
N GLU A 163 -19.06 -15.27 1.97
CA GLU A 163 -20.44 -15.38 2.46
C GLU A 163 -20.69 -16.75 3.10
N HIS A 164 -20.23 -17.83 2.46
CA HIS A 164 -20.35 -19.18 3.01
C HIS A 164 -19.62 -19.33 4.35
N GLU A 165 -18.38 -18.84 4.47
CA GLU A 165 -17.64 -18.86 5.73
C GLU A 165 -18.32 -18.04 6.83
N LEU A 166 -18.90 -16.88 6.47
CA LEU A 166 -19.67 -16.09 7.41
C LEU A 166 -20.86 -16.89 7.94
N GLU A 167 -21.63 -17.54 7.07
CA GLU A 167 -22.75 -18.38 7.49
C GLU A 167 -22.30 -19.54 8.39
N GLU A 168 -21.16 -20.17 8.08
CA GLU A 168 -20.60 -21.24 8.91
C GLU A 168 -20.19 -20.74 10.30
N ILE A 169 -19.56 -19.56 10.37
CA ILE A 169 -19.20 -18.92 11.63
C ILE A 169 -20.46 -18.62 12.44
N GLU A 170 -21.49 -18.03 11.84
CA GLU A 170 -22.76 -17.76 12.52
C GLU A 170 -23.43 -19.04 13.06
N LYS A 171 -23.42 -20.14 12.28
CA LYS A 171 -23.91 -21.45 12.72
C LYS A 171 -23.12 -21.96 13.92
N ARG A 172 -21.78 -21.87 13.90
CA ARG A 172 -20.91 -22.29 15.00
C ARG A 172 -21.11 -21.44 16.24
N GLU A 173 -21.24 -20.12 16.09
CA GLU A 173 -21.52 -19.20 17.19
C GLU A 173 -22.88 -19.47 17.84
N ALA A 174 -23.91 -19.77 17.04
CA ALA A 174 -25.22 -20.16 17.56
C ALA A 174 -25.16 -21.45 18.38
N ILE A 175 -24.38 -22.44 17.94
CA ILE A 175 -24.15 -23.70 18.69
C ILE A 175 -23.42 -23.41 20.00
N ILE A 176 -22.36 -22.60 19.97
CA ILE A 176 -21.63 -22.20 21.18
C ILE A 176 -22.56 -21.46 22.15
N ALA A 177 -23.42 -20.58 21.66
CA ALA A 177 -24.41 -19.86 22.48
C ALA A 177 -25.45 -20.81 23.10
N GLN A 178 -25.84 -21.89 22.42
CA GLN A 178 -26.71 -22.92 22.99
C GLN A 178 -25.98 -23.77 24.04
N LEU A 179 -24.79 -24.27 23.72
CA LEU A 179 -23.99 -25.08 24.64
C LEU A 179 -23.61 -24.33 25.91
N THR A 180 -23.34 -23.03 25.81
CA THR A 180 -23.07 -22.17 26.98
C THR A 180 -24.30 -22.02 27.87
N LYS A 181 -25.50 -21.84 27.29
CA LYS A 181 -26.76 -21.82 28.04
C LYS A 181 -27.02 -23.15 28.74
N ASP A 182 -26.81 -24.27 28.05
CA ASP A 182 -27.02 -25.61 28.62
C ASP A 182 -26.02 -25.89 29.75
N ARG A 183 -24.74 -25.53 29.55
CA ARG A 183 -23.70 -25.62 30.57
C ARG A 183 -24.09 -24.82 31.82
N ASP A 184 -24.59 -23.59 31.66
CA ASP A 184 -25.02 -22.77 32.79
C ASP A 184 -26.27 -23.33 33.48
N ALA A 185 -27.21 -23.92 32.74
CA ALA A 185 -28.36 -24.62 33.29
C ALA A 185 -27.94 -25.84 34.12
N LEU A 186 -26.99 -26.65 33.63
CA LEU A 186 -26.43 -27.79 34.35
C LEU A 186 -25.65 -27.37 35.60
N ILE A 187 -24.92 -26.25 35.54
CA ILE A 187 -24.23 -25.72 36.73
C ILE A 187 -25.25 -25.30 37.80
N LYS A 188 -26.36 -24.66 37.40
CA LYS A 188 -27.43 -24.27 38.33
C LYS A 188 -28.10 -25.50 38.95
N SER A 189 -28.46 -26.51 38.16
CA SER A 189 -29.07 -27.74 38.67
C SER A 189 -28.11 -28.50 39.61
N LYS A 190 -26.82 -28.57 39.27
CA LYS A 190 -25.79 -29.17 40.14
C LYS A 190 -25.67 -28.42 41.47
N ARG A 191 -25.70 -27.08 41.46
CA ARG A 191 -25.68 -26.27 42.70
C ARG A 191 -26.93 -26.52 43.55
N GLU A 192 -28.11 -26.62 42.94
CA GLU A 192 -29.36 -26.89 43.64
C GLU A 192 -29.37 -28.29 44.26
N ILE A 193 -28.94 -29.32 43.52
CA ILE A 193 -28.81 -30.68 44.05
C ILE A 193 -27.83 -30.71 45.20
N LYS A 194 -26.70 -30.00 45.09
CA LYS A 194 -25.71 -29.90 46.18
C LYS A 194 -26.33 -29.26 47.43
N MET A 195 -27.07 -28.16 47.30
CA MET A 195 -27.77 -27.54 48.43
C MET A 195 -28.77 -28.47 49.09
N LYS A 196 -29.56 -29.22 48.30
CA LYS A 196 -30.50 -30.23 48.82
C LYS A 196 -29.77 -31.37 49.52
N PHE A 197 -28.66 -31.83 48.97
CA PHE A 197 -27.83 -32.88 49.57
C PHE A 197 -27.22 -32.43 50.90
N ASP A 198 -26.63 -31.22 50.95
CA ASP A 198 -26.07 -30.64 52.17
C ASP A 198 -27.16 -30.48 53.26
N ALA A 199 -28.39 -30.12 52.88
CA ALA A 199 -29.52 -30.08 53.80
C ALA A 199 -29.89 -31.47 54.34
N VAL A 200 -29.98 -32.49 53.47
CA VAL A 200 -30.22 -33.88 53.89
C VAL A 200 -29.12 -34.36 54.85
N GLU A 201 -27.86 -34.03 54.59
CA GLU A 201 -26.74 -34.35 55.47
C GLU A 201 -26.92 -33.71 56.86
N SER A 202 -27.34 -32.43 56.94
CA SER A 202 -27.65 -31.80 58.24
C SER A 202 -28.80 -32.51 58.98
N TYR A 203 -29.88 -32.87 58.29
CA TYR A 203 -31.00 -33.60 58.91
C TYR A 203 -30.58 -34.98 59.42
N LEU A 204 -29.68 -35.68 58.71
CA LEU A 204 -29.13 -36.96 59.16
C LEU A 204 -28.25 -36.79 60.41
N VAL A 205 -27.42 -35.74 60.45
CA VAL A 205 -26.62 -35.41 61.65
C VAL A 205 -27.55 -35.11 62.83
N ASP A 206 -28.61 -34.34 62.64
CA ASP A 206 -29.58 -34.05 63.70
C ASP A 206 -30.32 -35.31 64.16
N HIS A 207 -30.77 -36.17 63.23
CA HIS A 207 -31.39 -37.45 63.58
C HIS A 207 -30.45 -38.38 64.35
N THR A 208 -29.16 -38.43 64.00
CA THR A 208 -28.18 -39.23 64.74
C THR A 208 -27.94 -38.67 66.14
N ARG A 209 -27.91 -37.34 66.32
CA ARG A 209 -27.86 -36.69 67.64
C ARG A 209 -29.10 -36.98 68.49
N VAL A 210 -30.30 -36.81 67.94
CA VAL A 210 -31.57 -37.09 68.65
C VAL A 210 -31.67 -38.57 69.05
N ARG A 211 -31.19 -39.50 68.23
CA ARG A 211 -31.14 -40.94 68.59
C ARG A 211 -30.21 -41.23 69.76
N ILE A 212 -29.11 -40.48 69.89
CA ILE A 212 -28.19 -40.60 71.02
C ILE A 212 -28.86 -40.07 72.30
N GLU A 213 -29.73 -39.06 72.20
CA GLU A 213 -30.40 -38.42 73.35
C GLU A 213 -31.66 -39.17 73.82
N VAL A 214 -32.46 -39.76 72.92
CA VAL A 214 -33.74 -40.42 73.24
C VAL A 214 -33.59 -41.87 73.72
N SER A 215 -32.40 -42.46 73.63
CA SER A 215 -32.14 -43.81 74.18
C SER A 215 -30.79 -43.92 74.89
N PRO A 216 -30.70 -43.46 76.16
CA PRO A 216 -29.49 -43.65 76.96
C PRO A 216 -29.37 -45.06 77.58
N THR A 217 -30.41 -45.90 77.55
CA THR A 217 -30.51 -47.08 78.43
C THR A 217 -30.79 -48.42 77.75
N LEU A 218 -30.76 -48.51 76.41
CA LEU A 218 -30.73 -49.82 75.77
C LEU A 218 -29.36 -50.05 75.13
N SER A 219 -28.49 -50.67 75.93
CA SER A 219 -27.38 -51.45 75.42
C SER A 219 -27.91 -52.54 74.49
N PHE A 220 -27.93 -52.25 73.19
CA PHE A 220 -28.02 -53.31 72.19
C PHE A 220 -26.62 -53.93 72.03
N PRO A 221 -26.48 -55.26 72.10
CA PRO A 221 -25.23 -55.91 71.81
C PRO A 221 -24.89 -55.64 70.35
N SER A 222 -23.72 -55.08 70.09
CA SER A 222 -23.23 -54.82 68.74
C SER A 222 -23.20 -56.12 67.92
N PRO A 223 -23.98 -56.28 66.82
CA PRO A 223 -23.78 -57.40 65.90
C PRO A 223 -22.92 -57.01 64.70
N TRP A 224 -22.64 -55.73 64.51
CA TRP A 224 -21.92 -55.24 63.33
C TRP A 224 -20.62 -54.56 63.74
N ARG A 225 -19.67 -55.36 64.26
CA ARG A 225 -18.28 -55.12 63.87
C ARG A 225 -18.21 -55.47 62.39
N LEU A 226 -18.54 -54.51 61.52
CA LEU A 226 -18.01 -54.55 60.18
C LEU A 226 -16.50 -54.54 60.35
N ASP A 227 -15.92 -55.71 60.10
CA ASP A 227 -14.52 -55.98 60.20
C ASP A 227 -13.78 -54.83 59.50
N ARG A 228 -12.86 -54.18 60.21
CA ARG A 228 -12.11 -53.02 59.69
C ARG A 228 -11.38 -53.39 58.39
N ARG A 229 -11.17 -54.69 58.16
CA ARG A 229 -10.71 -55.30 56.92
C ARG A 229 -11.70 -55.15 55.75
N MET A 230 -13.00 -55.32 55.97
CA MET A 230 -14.04 -55.15 54.94
C MET A 230 -14.23 -53.68 54.57
N PHE A 231 -14.20 -52.76 55.53
CA PHE A 231 -14.28 -51.33 55.22
C PHE A 231 -13.04 -50.84 54.44
N ASN A 232 -11.86 -51.35 54.80
CA ASN A 232 -10.64 -51.10 54.03
C ASN A 232 -10.70 -51.74 52.64
N ALA A 233 -11.26 -52.94 52.49
CA ALA A 233 -11.42 -53.62 51.20
C ALA A 233 -12.43 -52.92 50.27
N VAL A 234 -13.53 -52.39 50.82
CA VAL A 234 -14.50 -51.58 50.08
C VAL A 234 -13.93 -50.22 49.73
N SER A 235 -13.16 -49.60 50.64
CA SER A 235 -12.43 -48.35 50.38
C SER A 235 -11.37 -48.51 49.29
N THR A 236 -10.63 -49.64 49.28
CA THR A 236 -9.66 -49.94 48.22
C THR A 236 -10.36 -50.24 46.90
N ARG A 237 -11.49 -50.95 46.89
CA ARG A 237 -12.28 -51.16 45.67
C ARG A 237 -12.91 -49.89 45.13
N LEU A 238 -13.40 -48.99 45.99
CA LEU A 238 -13.90 -47.66 45.57
C LEU A 238 -12.76 -46.77 45.05
N LYS A 239 -11.56 -46.87 45.64
CA LYS A 239 -10.36 -46.20 45.12
C LYS A 239 -9.90 -46.79 43.79
N GLU A 240 -10.01 -48.10 43.57
CA GLU A 240 -9.74 -48.75 42.28
C GLU A 240 -10.78 -48.36 41.22
N ILE A 241 -12.07 -48.31 41.58
CA ILE A 241 -13.14 -47.85 40.67
C ILE A 241 -12.94 -46.38 40.29
N ALA A 242 -12.56 -45.51 41.24
CA ALA A 242 -12.21 -44.12 40.96
C ALA A 242 -10.91 -43.95 40.14
N LYS A 243 -9.99 -44.92 40.22
CA LYS A 243 -8.77 -44.96 39.39
C LYS A 243 -9.04 -45.48 37.98
N LEU A 244 -10.00 -46.39 37.84
CA LEU A 244 -10.53 -46.87 36.55
C LEU A 244 -11.49 -45.86 35.91
N SER A 245 -12.09 -44.95 36.70
CA SER A 245 -12.86 -43.80 36.21
C SER A 245 -12.05 -42.49 36.15
N GLY A 246 -10.72 -42.59 36.06
CA GLY A 246 -9.85 -41.50 35.61
C GLY A 246 -10.08 -41.20 34.11
N PRO A 247 -9.57 -40.06 33.60
CA PRO A 247 -10.25 -39.15 32.68
C PRO A 247 -10.30 -39.62 31.21
N GLN A 248 -10.88 -40.78 30.92
CA GLN A 248 -11.07 -41.25 29.55
C GLN A 248 -12.38 -40.75 28.90
N LEU A 249 -13.09 -39.82 29.55
CA LEU A 249 -14.26 -39.14 28.96
C LEU A 249 -14.01 -37.65 28.66
N SER A 250 -12.78 -37.14 28.85
CA SER A 250 -12.43 -35.76 28.46
C SER A 250 -11.46 -35.67 27.29
N GLU A 251 -10.89 -36.77 26.81
CA GLU A 251 -9.87 -36.74 25.74
C GLU A 251 -10.43 -37.12 24.35
N ALA A 252 -11.64 -37.72 24.28
CA ALA A 252 -12.34 -37.95 23.02
C ALA A 252 -13.14 -36.73 22.51
N ALA A 253 -13.16 -35.61 23.24
CA ALA A 253 -13.98 -34.44 22.91
C ALA A 253 -13.18 -33.16 22.61
N LEU A 254 -11.84 -33.21 22.62
CA LEU A 254 -10.97 -32.06 22.32
C LEU A 254 -9.74 -32.52 21.53
N GLY A 255 -9.98 -33.07 20.33
CA GLY A 255 -8.95 -33.22 19.32
C GLY A 255 -9.26 -32.27 18.17
N ILE A 256 -8.46 -31.21 18.06
CA ILE A 256 -8.04 -30.43 16.87
C ILE A 256 -7.77 -28.99 17.36
N VAL A 257 -6.50 -28.69 17.67
CA VAL A 257 -5.73 -27.51 17.21
C VAL A 257 -4.24 -27.83 17.51
N PRO A 258 -3.32 -27.75 16.52
CA PRO A 258 -1.89 -27.90 16.73
C PRO A 258 -1.23 -26.53 17.00
N ALA A 259 -0.34 -26.42 17.99
CA ALA A 259 0.55 -25.26 18.07
C ALA A 259 1.84 -25.53 18.86
N LEU A 260 2.94 -25.50 18.10
CA LEU A 260 4.28 -24.98 18.41
C LEU A 260 5.08 -25.55 19.58
N GLU A 261 6.05 -26.40 19.24
CA GLU A 261 7.30 -26.57 19.97
C GLU A 261 8.30 -25.43 19.67
N PRO A 262 9.02 -24.89 20.67
CA PRO A 262 10.26 -24.17 20.45
C PRO A 262 11.48 -25.11 20.61
N ALA A 263 12.18 -25.38 19.51
CA ALA A 263 13.46 -26.09 19.53
C ALA A 263 14.58 -25.13 19.96
N GLN A 264 15.18 -25.41 21.12
CA GLN A 264 16.46 -24.83 21.54
C GLN A 264 17.62 -25.77 21.15
N THR A 265 18.51 -25.22 20.33
CA THR A 265 19.99 -25.29 20.42
C THR A 265 20.66 -26.61 20.80
N THR A 266 21.43 -27.15 19.84
CA THR A 266 22.73 -27.78 20.15
C THR A 266 23.81 -27.10 19.30
N MET A 267 24.77 -26.48 19.98
CA MET A 267 26.09 -26.13 19.43
C MET A 267 26.97 -27.37 19.48
N THR A 268 27.70 -27.64 18.41
CA THR A 268 29.11 -28.05 18.47
C THR A 268 29.80 -27.65 17.18
N ASP A 269 30.94 -26.97 17.35
CA ASP A 269 31.93 -26.51 16.38
C ASP A 269 32.48 -27.63 15.48
N GLU A 270 32.89 -27.30 14.25
CA GLU A 270 34.29 -27.29 13.80
C GLU A 270 34.41 -27.13 12.27
N ALA A 271 35.59 -26.60 11.86
CA ALA A 271 36.20 -26.61 10.53
C ALA A 271 35.90 -25.44 9.56
N GLU A 272 36.66 -24.35 9.78
CA GLU A 272 37.66 -23.80 8.85
C GLU A 272 37.70 -24.27 7.37
N MET A 273 37.94 -23.26 6.52
CA MET A 273 38.76 -23.20 5.29
C MET A 273 38.11 -23.15 3.89
N SER A 274 38.66 -22.20 3.12
CA SER A 274 38.66 -21.96 1.65
C SER A 274 37.41 -21.30 1.05
N GLU A 275 37.43 -20.07 0.50
CA GLU A 275 38.28 -19.44 -0.53
C GLU A 275 37.78 -19.65 -1.98
N ALA A 276 37.36 -18.53 -2.58
CA ALA A 276 37.44 -18.13 -4.00
C ALA A 276 36.48 -18.66 -5.10
N ALA A 277 36.09 -17.69 -5.95
CA ALA A 277 35.54 -17.74 -7.32
C ALA A 277 34.09 -18.27 -7.45
N VAL A 278 33.13 -17.55 -8.05
CA VAL A 278 33.11 -16.82 -9.33
C VAL A 278 32.19 -15.59 -9.24
#